data_AF-A0A7W6JZG3-F1
#
_entry.id   AF-A0A7W6JZG3-F1
#
_cell.length_a   1.000
_cell.length_b   1.000
_cell.length_c   1.000
_cell.angle_alpha   90.00
_cell.angle_beta   90.00
_cell.angle_gamma   90.00
#
_symmetry.space_group_name_H-M   'P 1'
#
loop_
_entity.id
_entity.type
_entity.pdbx_description
1 polymer ?
#
loop_
_entity_poly.entity_id
_entity_poly.type
_entity_poly.pdbx_seq_one_letter_code
_entity_poly.pdbx_strand_id
1 'polypeptide(L)'
;MTELFAEILRLWEVLKTILAILSLIGVSIVALIGAAYAFFRYLGAKWIDQKFAKQLEAYKSEQTRELERLRHRINGVFDRTKRLHDREFELLPDIWAKLVDARDWAGGYMAVFQQYADIGRMNEADLDEFLSGTRFSEGQKRGIRDATDKQNTYIGILERYRYADAMDKLREANASLSKHGIFVLPAIRQDMKTLIDLIHSAVLEHQINQEHDVRPRMRESADKLKAEGEPLFKKIEEAVIERLWDSTTTTV
;
A
#
# COMPACT_ATOMS: atom_id res chain seq x y z
N MET A 1 -70.18 0.64 99.71
CA MET A 1 -70.52 0.52 98.26
C MET A 1 -70.58 1.89 97.55
N THR A 2 -70.08 2.98 98.14
CA THR A 2 -70.16 4.34 97.56
C THR A 2 -68.80 4.97 97.20
N GLU A 3 -67.68 4.51 97.79
CA GLU A 3 -66.37 5.09 97.47
C GLU A 3 -65.69 4.45 96.25
N LEU A 4 -65.94 3.16 96.01
CA LEU A 4 -65.31 2.40 94.92
C LEU A 4 -65.79 2.85 93.52
N PHE A 5 -67.00 3.41 93.42
CA PHE A 5 -67.55 3.94 92.17
C PHE A 5 -66.98 5.31 91.78
N ALA A 6 -66.59 6.12 92.78
CA ALA A 6 -66.03 7.45 92.56
C ALA A 6 -64.56 7.38 92.06
N GLU A 7 -63.80 6.40 92.54
CA GLU A 7 -62.44 6.15 92.04
C GLU A 7 -62.41 5.61 90.61
N ILE A 8 -63.36 4.74 90.26
CA ILE A 8 -63.49 4.21 88.89
C ILE A 8 -63.83 5.33 87.89
N LEU A 9 -64.72 6.26 88.25
CA LEU A 9 -65.06 7.41 87.39
C LEU A 9 -63.88 8.39 87.22
N ARG A 10 -63.08 8.61 88.27
CA ARG A 10 -61.86 9.43 88.17
C ARG A 10 -60.79 8.77 87.31
N LEU A 11 -60.57 7.47 87.46
CA LEU A 11 -59.64 6.71 86.62
C LEU A 11 -60.03 6.75 85.14
N TRP A 12 -61.33 6.74 84.85
CA TRP A 12 -61.84 6.77 83.48
C TRP A 12 -61.65 8.14 82.80
N GLU A 13 -61.81 9.24 83.54
CA GLU A 13 -61.52 10.59 83.01
C GLU A 13 -60.01 10.82 82.83
N VAL A 14 -59.17 10.32 83.75
CA VAL A 14 -57.70 10.38 83.59
C VAL A 14 -57.24 9.58 82.37
N LEU A 15 -57.81 8.39 82.16
CA LEU A 15 -57.49 7.54 81.01
C LEU A 15 -57.86 8.22 79.69
N LYS A 16 -59.02 8.89 79.62
CA LYS A 16 -59.41 9.70 78.44
C LYS A 16 -58.44 10.82 78.14
N THR A 17 -58.00 11.57 79.15
CA THR A 17 -57.02 12.65 78.94
C THR A 17 -55.67 12.13 78.47
N ILE A 18 -55.21 10.99 78.99
CA ILE A 18 -53.95 10.35 78.55
C ILE A 18 -54.06 9.87 77.09
N LEU A 19 -55.20 9.26 76.73
CA LEU A 19 -55.45 8.76 75.38
C LEU A 19 -55.57 9.90 74.34
N ALA A 20 -56.18 11.03 74.73
CA ALA A 20 -56.27 12.23 73.90
C ALA A 20 -54.88 12.87 73.65
N ILE A 21 -54.03 12.96 74.67
CA ILE A 21 -52.66 13.48 74.55
C ILE A 21 -51.80 12.56 73.68
N LEU A 22 -51.92 11.24 73.84
CA LEU A 22 -51.24 10.25 72.98
C LEU A 22 -51.70 10.33 71.52
N SER A 23 -52.99 10.59 71.27
CA SER A 23 -53.53 10.78 69.91
C SER A 23 -53.00 12.06 69.24
N LEU A 24 -52.78 13.13 70.00
CA LEU A 24 -52.26 14.40 69.48
C LEU A 24 -50.77 14.32 69.14
N ILE A 25 -50.01 13.56 69.93
CA ILE A 25 -48.57 13.34 69.72
C ILE A 25 -48.33 12.30 68.61
N GLY A 26 -49.18 11.28 68.49
CA GLY A 26 -49.09 10.27 67.42
C GLY A 26 -49.36 10.83 66.02
N VAL A 27 -50.30 11.77 65.88
CA VAL A 27 -50.65 12.36 64.58
C VAL A 27 -49.60 13.36 64.09
N SER A 28 -48.92 14.08 64.99
CA SER A 28 -47.91 15.08 64.63
C SER A 28 -46.59 14.46 64.16
N ILE A 29 -46.15 13.36 64.77
CA ILE A 29 -44.91 12.66 64.38
C ILE A 29 -45.09 11.93 63.04
N VAL A 30 -46.23 11.28 62.81
CA VAL A 30 -46.50 10.58 61.53
C VAL A 30 -46.63 11.58 60.37
N ALA A 31 -47.24 12.74 60.60
CA ALA A 31 -47.33 13.79 59.59
C ALA A 31 -45.94 14.38 59.23
N LEU A 32 -45.07 14.59 60.23
CA LEU A 32 -43.71 15.08 60.00
C LEU A 32 -42.82 14.05 59.28
N ILE A 33 -42.91 12.77 59.65
CA ILE A 33 -42.17 11.70 58.98
C ILE A 33 -42.69 11.48 57.55
N GLY A 34 -44.01 11.53 57.34
CA GLY A 34 -44.62 11.44 56.01
C GLY A 34 -44.24 12.60 55.10
N ALA A 35 -44.25 13.83 55.62
CA ALA A 35 -43.82 15.02 54.89
C ALA A 35 -42.31 14.97 54.55
N ALA A 36 -41.46 14.57 55.49
CA ALA A 36 -40.03 14.40 55.25
C ALA A 36 -39.74 13.31 54.22
N TYR A 37 -40.42 12.15 54.30
CA TYR A 37 -40.28 11.07 53.32
C TYR A 37 -40.78 11.49 51.93
N ALA A 38 -41.92 12.16 51.83
CA ALA A 38 -42.44 12.67 50.57
C ALA A 38 -41.51 13.73 49.94
N PHE A 39 -40.96 14.63 50.76
CA PHE A 39 -40.00 15.64 50.34
C PHE A 39 -38.68 15.02 49.86
N PHE A 40 -38.14 14.04 50.60
CA PHE A 40 -36.92 13.33 50.21
C PHE A 40 -37.13 12.46 48.97
N ARG A 41 -38.30 11.84 48.80
CA ARG A 41 -38.67 11.08 47.60
C ARG A 41 -38.83 11.98 46.39
N TYR A 42 -39.45 13.16 46.55
CA TYR A 42 -39.65 14.11 45.46
C TYR A 42 -38.34 14.79 45.03
N LEU A 43 -37.54 15.29 45.98
CA LEU A 43 -36.25 15.91 45.69
C LEU A 43 -35.19 14.89 45.29
N GLY A 44 -35.17 13.72 45.91
CA GLY A 44 -34.27 12.63 45.59
C GLY A 44 -34.51 12.09 44.18
N ALA A 45 -35.77 11.86 43.79
CA ALA A 45 -36.10 11.44 42.43
C ALA A 45 -35.65 12.49 41.41
N LYS A 46 -36.02 13.77 41.60
CA LYS A 46 -35.58 14.84 40.68
C LYS A 46 -34.05 15.01 40.63
N TRP A 47 -33.36 14.88 41.76
CA TRP A 47 -31.90 14.99 41.81
C TRP A 47 -31.21 13.83 41.10
N ILE A 48 -31.69 12.60 41.34
CA ILE A 48 -31.21 11.39 40.66
C ILE A 48 -31.46 11.50 39.15
N ASP A 49 -32.66 11.90 38.74
CA ASP A 49 -33.01 12.08 37.33
C ASP A 49 -32.15 13.15 36.65
N GLN A 50 -31.92 14.29 37.31
CA GLN A 50 -31.01 15.33 36.80
C GLN A 50 -29.57 14.84 36.71
N LYS A 51 -29.10 14.06 37.68
CA LYS A 51 -27.73 13.55 37.70
C LYS A 51 -27.53 12.51 36.61
N PHE A 52 -28.49 11.60 36.41
CA PHE A 52 -28.49 10.65 35.31
C PHE A 52 -28.62 11.34 33.97
N ALA A 53 -29.51 12.32 33.81
CA ALA A 53 -29.63 13.10 32.58
C ALA A 53 -28.30 13.78 32.21
N LYS A 54 -27.63 14.40 33.20
CA LYS A 54 -26.33 15.05 33.00
C LYS A 54 -25.22 14.06 32.67
N GLN A 55 -25.18 12.89 33.33
CA GLN A 55 -24.21 11.83 33.02
C GLN A 55 -24.47 11.22 31.64
N LEU A 56 -25.74 11.04 31.26
CA LEU A 56 -26.13 10.51 29.96
C LEU A 56 -25.80 11.49 28.83
N GLU A 57 -26.06 12.79 29.00
CA GLU A 57 -25.64 13.82 28.04
C GLU A 57 -24.12 13.91 27.94
N ALA A 58 -23.40 13.90 29.07
CA ALA A 58 -21.94 13.90 29.08
C ALA A 58 -21.39 12.68 28.32
N TYR A 59 -21.89 11.49 28.61
CA TYR A 59 -21.49 10.25 27.96
C TYR A 59 -21.84 10.23 26.46
N LYS A 60 -23.04 10.66 26.07
CA LYS A 60 -23.42 10.82 24.66
C LYS A 60 -22.52 11.82 23.93
N SER A 61 -22.18 12.93 24.57
CA SER A 61 -21.29 13.96 23.99
C SER A 61 -19.86 13.43 23.81
N GLU A 62 -19.38 12.61 24.74
CA GLU A 62 -18.07 11.96 24.69
C GLU A 62 -18.04 10.92 23.56
N GLN A 63 -19.03 10.04 23.48
CA GLN A 63 -19.17 9.08 22.38
C GLN A 63 -19.27 9.77 21.02
N THR A 64 -20.00 10.88 20.91
CA THR A 64 -20.12 11.66 19.65
C THR A 64 -18.75 12.23 19.25
N ARG A 65 -18.00 12.78 20.20
CA ARG A 65 -16.64 13.28 19.96
C ARG A 65 -15.66 12.17 19.57
N GLU A 66 -15.76 11.00 20.19
CA GLU A 66 -14.95 9.83 19.82
C GLU A 66 -15.28 9.33 18.41
N LEU A 67 -16.57 9.23 18.07
CA LEU A 67 -17.03 8.88 16.72
C LEU A 67 -16.54 9.88 15.68
N GLU A 68 -16.62 11.19 15.95
CA GLU A 68 -16.09 12.22 15.06
C GLU A 68 -14.57 12.10 14.89
N ARG A 69 -13.81 11.90 15.98
CA ARG A 69 -12.36 11.69 15.92
C ARG A 69 -12.00 10.45 15.12
N LEU A 70 -12.70 9.33 15.34
CA LEU A 70 -12.51 8.10 14.58
C LEU A 70 -12.84 8.31 13.11
N ARG A 71 -13.97 8.94 12.79
CA ARG A 71 -14.37 9.27 11.42
C ARG A 71 -13.33 10.15 10.73
N HIS A 72 -12.83 11.18 11.40
CA HIS A 72 -11.76 12.02 10.86
C HIS A 72 -10.47 11.24 10.63
N ARG A 73 -10.07 10.37 11.55
CA ARG A 73 -8.87 9.52 11.41
C ARG A 73 -9.02 8.53 10.26
N ILE A 74 -10.18 7.86 10.17
CA ILE A 74 -10.50 6.92 9.10
C ILE A 74 -10.47 7.64 7.75
N ASN A 75 -11.17 8.77 7.61
CA ASN A 75 -11.15 9.55 6.38
C ASN A 75 -9.74 10.00 6.02
N GLY A 76 -8.94 10.46 6.99
CA GLY A 76 -7.58 10.90 6.75
C GLY A 76 -6.65 9.77 6.28
N VAL A 77 -6.79 8.55 6.81
CA VAL A 77 -6.04 7.38 6.33
C VAL A 77 -6.55 6.94 4.96
N PHE A 78 -7.87 6.87 4.79
CA PHE A 78 -8.51 6.49 3.54
C PHE A 78 -8.11 7.41 2.39
N ASP A 79 -8.13 8.74 2.58
CA ASP A 79 -7.72 9.71 1.57
C ASP A 79 -6.24 9.56 1.17
N ARG A 80 -5.36 9.24 2.13
CA ARG A 80 -3.94 8.98 1.85
C ARG A 80 -3.76 7.69 1.09
N THR A 81 -4.42 6.62 1.51
CA THR A 81 -4.41 5.31 0.84
C THR A 81 -4.93 5.43 -0.59
N LYS A 82 -6.04 6.15 -0.79
CA LYS A 82 -6.59 6.43 -2.12
C LYS A 82 -5.57 7.15 -3.00
N ARG A 83 -4.98 8.25 -2.53
CA ARG A 83 -3.95 8.99 -3.30
C ARG A 83 -2.73 8.14 -3.62
N LEU A 84 -2.33 7.26 -2.71
CA LEU A 84 -1.23 6.33 -2.93
C LEU A 84 -1.58 5.34 -4.05
N HIS A 85 -2.78 4.74 -4.00
CA HIS A 85 -3.25 3.85 -5.05
C HIS A 85 -3.41 4.58 -6.38
N ASP A 86 -4.00 5.78 -6.42
CA ASP A 86 -4.12 6.58 -7.65
C ASP A 86 -2.75 6.76 -8.33
N ARG A 87 -1.70 7.07 -7.54
CA ARG A 87 -0.32 7.16 -8.04
C ARG A 87 0.25 5.82 -8.48
N GLU A 88 -0.05 4.75 -7.74
CA GLU A 88 0.37 3.39 -8.12
C GLU A 88 -0.25 2.97 -9.46
N PHE A 89 -1.53 3.24 -9.71
CA PHE A 89 -2.22 2.94 -10.97
C PHE A 89 -1.63 3.73 -12.15
N GLU A 90 -1.20 4.97 -11.93
CA GLU A 90 -0.52 5.77 -12.96
C GLU A 90 0.89 5.24 -13.26
N LEU A 91 1.64 4.85 -12.24
CA LEU A 91 3.09 4.63 -12.36
C LEU A 91 3.48 3.17 -12.56
N LEU A 92 2.75 2.23 -11.97
CA LEU A 92 3.08 0.80 -12.04
C LEU A 92 3.07 0.27 -13.48
N PRO A 93 2.08 0.57 -14.35
CA PRO A 93 2.09 0.13 -15.74
C PRO A 93 3.29 0.70 -16.53
N ASP A 94 3.68 1.94 -16.26
CA ASP A 94 4.82 2.58 -16.91
C ASP A 94 6.17 1.94 -16.51
N ILE A 95 6.34 1.62 -15.22
CA ILE A 95 7.51 0.87 -14.74
C ILE A 95 7.55 -0.51 -15.38
N TRP A 96 6.41 -1.21 -15.42
CA TRP A 96 6.29 -2.53 -16.04
C TRP A 96 6.66 -2.51 -17.52
N ALA A 97 6.11 -1.57 -18.31
CA ALA A 97 6.42 -1.44 -19.72
C ALA A 97 7.92 -1.28 -19.99
N LYS A 98 8.60 -0.43 -19.22
CA LYS A 98 10.06 -0.24 -19.34
C LYS A 98 10.85 -1.49 -18.97
N LEU A 99 10.37 -2.29 -18.02
CA LEU A 99 11.00 -3.56 -17.66
C LEU A 99 10.85 -4.60 -18.77
N VAL A 100 9.67 -4.68 -19.40
CA VAL A 100 9.42 -5.53 -20.58
C VAL A 100 10.36 -5.13 -21.71
N ASP A 101 10.45 -3.83 -22.03
CA ASP A 101 11.35 -3.33 -23.06
C ASP A 101 12.81 -3.74 -22.76
N ALA A 102 13.28 -3.54 -21.52
CA ALA A 102 14.62 -3.92 -21.13
C ALA A 102 14.90 -5.42 -21.31
N ARG A 103 13.94 -6.28 -20.96
CA ARG A 103 14.03 -7.73 -21.15
C ARG A 103 14.11 -8.09 -22.64
N ASP A 104 13.24 -7.51 -23.46
CA ASP A 104 13.14 -7.87 -24.87
C ASP A 104 14.37 -7.41 -25.66
N TRP A 105 14.85 -6.18 -25.40
CA TRP A 105 16.10 -5.68 -25.99
C TRP A 105 17.31 -6.50 -25.55
N ALA A 106 17.41 -6.85 -24.27
CA ALA A 106 18.46 -7.72 -23.77
C ALA A 106 18.40 -9.12 -24.40
N GLY A 107 17.21 -9.71 -24.49
CA GLY A 107 17.00 -11.03 -25.10
C GLY A 107 17.38 -11.03 -26.58
N GLY A 108 17.00 -9.99 -27.33
CA GLY A 108 17.38 -9.83 -28.73
C GLY A 108 18.88 -9.69 -28.94
N TYR A 109 19.56 -8.93 -28.07
CA TYR A 109 21.02 -8.78 -28.10
C TYR A 109 21.74 -10.10 -27.75
N MET A 110 21.29 -10.80 -26.70
CA MET A 110 21.92 -12.05 -26.25
C MET A 110 21.55 -13.30 -27.08
N ALA A 111 20.69 -13.17 -28.09
CA ALA A 111 20.21 -14.32 -28.84
C ALA A 111 21.38 -15.07 -29.51
N VAL A 112 21.35 -16.40 -29.44
CA VAL A 112 22.42 -17.28 -29.95
C VAL A 112 22.53 -17.19 -31.47
N PHE A 113 21.39 -17.05 -32.15
CA PHE A 113 21.31 -16.96 -33.60
C PHE A 113 21.08 -15.51 -34.01
N GLN A 114 22.17 -14.83 -34.35
CA GLN A 114 22.15 -13.49 -34.92
C GLN A 114 22.27 -13.57 -36.44
N GLN A 115 21.50 -12.73 -37.14
CA GLN A 115 21.59 -12.59 -38.59
C GLN A 115 22.18 -11.22 -38.92
N TYR A 116 23.20 -11.21 -39.78
CA TYR A 116 23.86 -9.99 -40.24
C TYR A 116 23.76 -9.91 -41.76
N ALA A 117 23.71 -8.69 -42.29
CA ALA A 117 23.89 -8.46 -43.71
C ALA A 117 25.27 -8.99 -44.15
N ASP A 118 25.32 -9.65 -45.31
CA ASP A 118 26.57 -10.09 -45.92
C ASP A 118 27.16 -8.95 -46.76
N ILE A 119 27.93 -8.09 -46.09
CA ILE A 119 28.57 -6.94 -46.73
C ILE A 119 29.89 -7.31 -47.39
N GLY A 120 30.45 -8.48 -47.09
CA GLY A 120 31.70 -8.97 -47.67
C GLY A 120 31.58 -9.28 -49.17
N ARG A 121 30.36 -9.45 -49.67
CA ARG A 121 30.05 -9.71 -51.09
C ARG A 121 29.55 -8.50 -51.86
N MET A 122 29.32 -7.38 -51.18
CA MET A 122 28.87 -6.15 -51.83
C MET A 122 30.00 -5.52 -52.65
N ASN A 123 29.66 -4.95 -53.80
CA ASN A 123 30.60 -4.10 -54.52
C ASN A 123 30.75 -2.74 -53.78
N GLU A 124 31.69 -1.90 -54.20
CA GLU A 124 31.97 -0.62 -53.53
C GLU A 124 30.76 0.34 -53.51
N ALA A 125 30.02 0.42 -54.61
CA ALA A 125 28.83 1.27 -54.70
C ALA A 125 27.70 0.77 -53.77
N ASP A 126 27.43 -0.54 -53.77
CA ASP A 126 26.41 -1.17 -52.93
C ASP A 126 26.77 -1.04 -51.44
N LEU A 127 28.05 -1.21 -51.11
CA LEU A 127 28.54 -1.06 -49.73
C LEU A 127 28.37 0.38 -49.25
N ASP A 128 28.64 1.35 -50.11
CA ASP A 128 28.48 2.77 -49.80
C ASP A 128 27.02 3.14 -49.55
N GLU A 129 26.12 2.68 -50.42
CA GLU A 129 24.69 2.85 -50.25
C GLU A 129 24.21 2.19 -48.95
N PHE A 130 24.59 0.94 -48.71
CA PHE A 130 24.24 0.21 -47.48
C PHE A 130 24.71 0.94 -46.22
N LEU A 131 25.99 1.33 -46.17
CA LEU A 131 26.57 2.03 -45.02
C LEU A 131 25.93 3.41 -44.82
N SER A 132 25.46 4.08 -45.88
CA SER A 132 24.76 5.37 -45.76
C SER A 132 23.46 5.26 -44.97
N GLY A 133 22.77 4.12 -45.06
CA GLY A 133 21.54 3.83 -44.31
C GLY A 133 21.76 3.43 -42.84
N THR A 134 23.01 3.24 -42.42
CA THR A 134 23.34 2.87 -41.03
C THR A 134 23.52 4.10 -40.13
N ARG A 135 23.34 3.91 -38.83
CA ARG A 135 23.61 4.94 -37.80
C ARG A 135 25.10 5.11 -37.44
N PHE A 136 26.01 4.52 -38.21
CA PHE A 136 27.43 4.58 -37.93
C PHE A 136 27.99 5.98 -38.21
N SER A 137 29.01 6.37 -37.46
CA SER A 137 29.77 7.58 -37.76
C SER A 137 30.57 7.43 -39.07
N GLU A 138 30.89 8.55 -39.72
CA GLU A 138 31.71 8.53 -40.94
C GLU A 138 33.09 7.90 -40.72
N GLY A 139 33.67 8.04 -39.52
CA GLY A 139 34.91 7.37 -39.16
C GLY A 139 34.78 5.85 -39.15
N GLN A 140 33.68 5.32 -38.59
CA GLN A 140 33.39 3.89 -38.58
C GLN A 140 33.11 3.35 -39.98
N LYS A 141 32.34 4.10 -40.80
CA LYS A 141 32.06 3.72 -42.20
C LYS A 141 33.35 3.60 -43.00
N ARG A 142 34.27 4.57 -42.89
CA ARG A 142 35.61 4.47 -43.50
C ARG A 142 36.39 3.27 -42.99
N GLY A 143 36.40 3.07 -41.67
CA GLY A 143 37.06 1.90 -41.07
C GLY A 143 36.56 0.57 -41.62
N ILE A 144 35.26 0.44 -41.91
CA ILE A 144 34.69 -0.76 -42.54
C ILE A 144 35.16 -0.90 -44.00
N ARG A 145 35.19 0.19 -44.78
CA ARG A 145 35.62 0.16 -46.19
C ARG A 145 37.09 -0.25 -46.33
N ASP A 146 37.93 0.31 -45.46
CA ASP A 146 39.38 0.13 -45.52
C ASP A 146 39.84 -1.18 -44.85
N ALA A 147 38.95 -1.86 -44.11
CA ALA A 147 39.29 -3.10 -43.42
C ALA A 147 39.57 -4.25 -44.39
N THR A 148 40.58 -5.05 -44.04
CA THR A 148 40.89 -6.35 -44.67
C THR A 148 39.70 -7.30 -44.56
N ASP A 149 39.08 -7.35 -43.38
CA ASP A 149 37.86 -8.11 -43.12
C ASP A 149 36.71 -7.16 -42.80
N LYS A 150 36.00 -6.78 -43.86
CA LYS A 150 34.87 -5.84 -43.80
C LYS A 150 33.74 -6.41 -42.97
N GLN A 151 33.44 -7.69 -43.14
CA GLN A 151 32.32 -8.37 -42.49
C GLN A 151 32.51 -8.38 -40.97
N ASN A 152 33.67 -8.82 -40.48
CA ASN A 152 33.93 -8.86 -39.04
C ASN A 152 34.01 -7.46 -38.43
N THR A 153 34.57 -6.48 -39.15
CA THR A 153 34.63 -5.09 -38.69
C THR A 153 33.22 -4.50 -38.54
N TYR A 154 32.34 -4.74 -39.53
CA TYR A 154 30.94 -4.34 -39.49
C TYR A 154 30.18 -4.96 -38.31
N ILE A 155 30.30 -6.28 -38.14
CA ILE A 155 29.65 -7.00 -37.04
C ILE A 155 30.12 -6.43 -35.70
N GLY A 156 31.43 -6.26 -35.50
CA GLY A 156 31.98 -5.73 -34.25
C GLY A 156 31.48 -4.32 -33.91
N ILE A 157 31.33 -3.45 -34.91
CA ILE A 157 30.74 -2.12 -34.71
C ILE A 157 29.25 -2.23 -34.37
N LEU A 158 28.49 -3.01 -35.14
CA LEU A 158 27.06 -3.19 -34.92
C LEU A 158 26.75 -3.75 -33.53
N GLU A 159 27.53 -4.73 -33.06
CA GLU A 159 27.36 -5.34 -31.73
C GLU A 159 27.54 -4.33 -30.60
N ARG A 160 28.51 -3.39 -30.70
CA ARG A 160 28.66 -2.30 -29.71
C ARG A 160 27.44 -1.40 -29.65
N TYR A 161 26.86 -1.10 -30.80
CA TYR A 161 25.64 -0.30 -30.90
C TYR A 161 24.42 -1.03 -30.30
N ARG A 162 24.30 -2.34 -30.53
CA ARG A 162 23.22 -3.15 -29.93
C ARG A 162 23.37 -3.30 -28.41
N TYR A 163 24.59 -3.49 -27.94
CA TYR A 163 24.90 -3.47 -26.52
C TYR A 163 24.48 -2.14 -25.88
N ALA A 164 24.81 -1.02 -26.51
CA ALA A 164 24.43 0.31 -26.04
C ALA A 164 22.90 0.47 -25.96
N ASP A 165 22.15 0.02 -26.98
CA ASP A 165 20.68 0.08 -26.96
C ASP A 165 20.08 -0.76 -25.81
N ALA A 166 20.58 -1.98 -25.61
CA ALA A 166 20.12 -2.85 -24.53
C ALA A 166 20.42 -2.22 -23.14
N MET A 167 21.61 -1.64 -22.99
CA MET A 167 22.01 -0.94 -21.77
C MET A 167 21.17 0.32 -21.52
N ASP A 168 20.82 1.07 -22.56
CA ASP A 168 19.94 2.23 -22.43
C ASP A 168 18.56 1.84 -21.93
N LYS A 169 17.98 0.74 -22.44
CA LYS A 169 16.70 0.23 -21.97
C LYS A 169 16.75 -0.26 -20.53
N LEU A 170 17.82 -0.95 -20.15
CA LEU A 170 18.05 -1.31 -18.74
C LEU A 170 18.16 -0.09 -17.83
N ARG A 171 18.87 0.95 -18.28
CA ARG A 171 19.00 2.21 -17.54
C ARG A 171 17.65 2.91 -17.39
N GLU A 172 16.83 2.93 -18.43
CA GLU A 172 15.46 3.48 -18.40
C GLU A 172 14.58 2.74 -17.39
N ALA A 173 14.58 1.40 -17.41
CA ALA A 173 13.84 0.58 -16.45
C ALA A 173 14.30 0.84 -15.00
N ASN A 174 15.61 0.80 -14.75
CA ASN A 174 16.16 1.03 -13.42
C ASN A 174 15.90 2.47 -12.92
N ALA A 175 16.02 3.47 -13.79
CA ALA A 175 15.71 4.85 -13.44
C ALA A 175 14.23 5.04 -13.11
N SER A 176 13.33 4.41 -13.87
CA SER A 176 11.89 4.46 -13.60
C SER A 176 11.55 3.83 -12.25
N LEU A 177 12.04 2.61 -12.00
CA LEU A 177 11.85 1.92 -10.73
C LEU A 177 12.45 2.70 -9.54
N SER A 178 13.59 3.36 -9.74
CA SER A 178 14.23 4.14 -8.68
C SER A 178 13.45 5.42 -8.35
N LYS A 179 12.89 6.10 -9.36
CA LYS A 179 12.12 7.34 -9.18
C LYS A 179 10.72 7.08 -8.64
N HIS A 180 10.07 6.02 -9.13
CA HIS A 180 8.64 5.79 -8.93
C HIS A 180 8.34 4.58 -8.05
N GLY A 181 9.32 3.72 -7.77
CA GLY A 181 9.15 2.52 -6.97
C GLY A 181 8.79 2.75 -5.51
N ILE A 182 8.82 4.00 -5.00
CA ILE A 182 8.27 4.34 -3.67
C ILE A 182 6.75 4.14 -3.59
N PHE A 183 6.05 4.21 -4.73
CA PHE A 183 4.60 4.01 -4.82
C PHE A 183 4.22 2.56 -5.13
N VAL A 184 5.21 1.69 -5.37
CA VAL A 184 5.01 0.28 -5.68
C VAL A 184 5.15 -0.55 -4.39
N LEU A 185 4.37 -1.61 -4.26
CA LEU A 185 4.50 -2.53 -3.13
C LEU A 185 5.95 -3.03 -2.99
N PRO A 186 6.52 -3.05 -1.77
CA PRO A 186 7.92 -3.41 -1.55
C PRO A 186 8.34 -4.75 -2.15
N ALA A 187 7.45 -5.76 -2.11
CA ALA A 187 7.71 -7.08 -2.68
C ALA A 187 7.87 -7.02 -4.21
N ILE A 188 6.91 -6.39 -4.91
CA ILE A 188 6.95 -6.22 -6.37
C ILE A 188 8.19 -5.41 -6.78
N ARG A 189 8.46 -4.31 -6.05
CA ARG A 189 9.65 -3.48 -6.29
C ARG A 189 10.94 -4.29 -6.19
N GLN A 190 11.07 -5.12 -5.16
CA GLN A 190 12.25 -5.94 -4.95
C GLN A 190 12.40 -7.00 -6.04
N ASP A 191 11.31 -7.64 -6.45
CA ASP A 191 11.31 -8.62 -7.54
C ASP A 191 11.73 -7.95 -8.87
N MET A 192 11.15 -6.79 -9.20
CA MET A 192 11.53 -6.00 -10.38
C MET A 192 13.01 -5.61 -10.37
N LYS A 193 13.53 -5.15 -9.22
CA LYS A 193 14.96 -4.81 -9.08
C LYS A 193 15.85 -6.02 -9.29
N THR A 194 15.48 -7.16 -8.72
CA THR A 194 16.22 -8.41 -8.85
C THR A 194 16.25 -8.86 -10.31
N LEU A 195 15.14 -8.76 -11.03
CA LEU A 195 15.10 -9.09 -12.44
C LEU A 195 15.99 -8.16 -13.28
N ILE A 196 15.95 -6.85 -13.03
CA ILE A 196 16.84 -5.88 -13.71
C ILE A 196 18.31 -6.26 -13.51
N ASP A 197 18.70 -6.64 -12.29
CA ASP A 197 20.08 -7.01 -11.97
C ASP A 197 20.51 -8.30 -12.68
N LEU A 198 19.63 -9.29 -12.77
CA LEU A 198 19.87 -10.53 -13.52
C LEU A 198 20.08 -10.24 -15.01
N ILE A 199 19.20 -9.42 -15.60
CA ILE A 199 19.30 -9.05 -17.03
C ILE A 199 20.60 -8.29 -17.28
N HIS A 200 20.91 -7.29 -16.45
CA HIS A 200 22.12 -6.50 -16.58
C HIS A 200 23.39 -7.37 -16.49
N SER A 201 23.44 -8.30 -15.53
CA SER A 201 24.58 -9.21 -15.38
C SER A 201 24.77 -10.10 -16.61
N ALA A 202 23.69 -10.65 -17.17
CA ALA A 202 23.74 -11.47 -18.37
C ALA A 202 24.17 -10.69 -19.61
N VAL A 203 23.68 -9.44 -19.77
CA VAL A 203 24.09 -8.56 -20.88
C VAL A 203 25.57 -8.19 -20.81
N LEU A 204 26.08 -7.90 -19.60
CA LEU A 204 27.50 -7.64 -19.39
C LEU A 204 28.36 -8.87 -19.68
N GLU A 205 27.97 -10.04 -19.19
CA GLU A 205 28.65 -11.30 -19.47
C GLU A 205 28.69 -11.59 -20.99
N HIS A 206 27.58 -11.34 -21.69
CA HIS A 206 27.53 -11.47 -23.14
C HIS A 206 28.52 -10.53 -23.83
N GLN A 207 28.56 -9.25 -23.44
CA GLN A 207 29.48 -8.28 -24.03
C GLN A 207 30.95 -8.66 -23.78
N ILE A 208 31.30 -9.08 -22.56
CA ILE A 208 32.66 -9.54 -22.21
C ILE A 208 33.06 -10.71 -23.11
N ASN A 209 32.16 -11.67 -23.33
CA ASN A 209 32.40 -12.81 -24.21
C ASN A 209 32.66 -12.40 -25.67
N GLN A 210 32.04 -11.32 -26.16
CA GLN A 210 32.23 -10.82 -27.52
C GLN A 210 33.50 -9.96 -27.64
N GLU A 211 33.75 -9.05 -26.70
CA GLU A 211 34.88 -8.12 -26.76
C GLU A 211 36.23 -8.81 -26.56
N HIS A 212 36.30 -9.77 -25.65
CA HIS A 212 37.54 -10.46 -25.28
C HIS A 212 37.70 -11.83 -25.93
N ASP A 213 36.76 -12.22 -26.80
CA ASP A 213 36.71 -13.54 -27.43
C ASP A 213 36.93 -14.70 -26.44
N VAL A 214 36.27 -14.64 -25.28
CA VAL A 214 36.47 -15.62 -24.20
C VAL A 214 36.03 -17.01 -24.66
N ARG A 215 36.93 -17.99 -24.56
CA ARG A 215 36.71 -19.40 -24.95
C ARG A 215 37.25 -20.35 -23.87
N PRO A 216 36.43 -21.24 -23.29
CA PRO A 216 34.98 -21.36 -23.47
C PRO A 216 34.24 -20.09 -23.00
N ARG A 217 33.12 -19.77 -23.64
CA ARG A 217 32.30 -18.59 -23.26
C ARG A 217 31.81 -18.73 -21.82
N MET A 218 31.84 -17.63 -21.07
CA MET A 218 31.17 -17.51 -19.78
C MET A 218 29.65 -17.64 -19.97
N ARG A 219 28.97 -18.32 -19.05
CA ARG A 219 27.52 -18.56 -19.12
C ARG A 219 26.82 -18.48 -17.76
N GLU A 220 27.54 -18.13 -16.70
CA GLU A 220 27.00 -18.19 -15.34
C GLU A 220 25.79 -17.24 -15.19
N SER A 221 25.94 -16.01 -15.64
CA SER A 221 24.90 -14.99 -15.55
C SER A 221 23.76 -15.26 -16.53
N ALA A 222 24.08 -15.72 -17.75
CA ALA A 222 23.08 -16.10 -18.73
C ALA A 222 22.24 -17.31 -18.29
N ASP A 223 22.88 -18.34 -17.73
CA ASP A 223 22.20 -19.52 -17.20
C ASP A 223 21.36 -19.17 -15.98
N LYS A 224 21.86 -18.29 -15.10
CA LYS A 224 21.09 -17.78 -13.96
C LYS A 224 19.87 -16.98 -14.40
N LEU A 225 20.01 -16.06 -15.36
CA LEU A 225 18.87 -15.32 -15.92
C LEU A 225 17.84 -16.28 -16.53
N LYS A 226 18.29 -17.33 -17.22
CA LYS A 226 17.38 -18.33 -17.79
C LYS A 226 16.64 -19.14 -16.71
N ALA A 227 17.34 -19.53 -15.65
CA ALA A 227 16.78 -20.35 -14.58
C ALA A 227 15.84 -19.55 -13.66
N GLU A 228 16.23 -18.32 -13.28
CA GLU A 228 15.53 -17.51 -12.28
C GLU A 228 14.72 -16.37 -12.90
N GLY A 229 15.18 -15.81 -14.02
CA GLY A 229 14.60 -14.60 -14.62
C GLY A 229 13.23 -14.82 -15.25
N GLU A 230 13.03 -15.91 -16.00
CA GLU A 230 11.72 -16.19 -16.62
C GLU A 230 10.61 -16.47 -15.58
N PRO A 231 10.84 -17.32 -14.55
CA PRO A 231 9.88 -17.46 -13.45
C PRO A 231 9.63 -16.14 -12.71
N LEU A 232 10.67 -15.34 -12.47
CA LEU A 232 10.54 -14.06 -11.77
C LEU A 232 9.75 -13.04 -12.60
N PHE A 233 9.95 -13.00 -13.92
CA PHE A 233 9.20 -12.14 -14.83
C PHE A 233 7.70 -12.45 -14.77
N LYS A 234 7.32 -13.74 -14.87
CA LYS A 234 5.92 -14.17 -14.76
C LYS A 234 5.32 -13.85 -13.40
N LYS A 235 6.07 -14.05 -12.32
CA LYS A 235 5.64 -13.68 -10.96
C LYS A 235 5.34 -12.17 -10.85
N ILE A 236 6.19 -11.32 -11.44
CA ILE A 236 5.96 -9.87 -11.45
C ILE A 236 4.74 -9.54 -12.30
N GLU A 237 4.59 -10.16 -13.47
CA GLU A 237 3.43 -9.95 -14.35
C GLU A 237 2.13 -10.27 -13.64
N GLU A 238 2.03 -11.44 -13.00
CA GLU A 238 0.88 -11.86 -12.22
C GLU A 238 0.58 -10.87 -11.09
N ALA A 239 1.59 -10.43 -10.36
CA ALA A 239 1.43 -9.45 -9.29
C ALA A 239 0.96 -8.08 -9.82
N VAL A 240 1.46 -7.63 -10.98
CA VAL A 240 1.00 -6.39 -11.62
C VAL A 240 -0.46 -6.53 -12.07
N ILE A 241 -0.83 -7.65 -12.69
CA ILE A 241 -2.21 -7.95 -13.09
C ILE A 241 -3.12 -7.94 -11.87
N GLU A 242 -2.78 -8.68 -10.81
CA GLU A 242 -3.56 -8.73 -9.57
C GLU A 242 -3.79 -7.31 -9.02
N ARG A 243 -2.75 -6.47 -8.95
CA ARG A 243 -2.89 -5.09 -8.48
C ARG A 243 -3.80 -4.23 -9.34
N LEU A 244 -3.76 -4.43 -10.67
CA LEU A 244 -4.54 -3.63 -11.60
C LEU A 244 -6.01 -4.06 -11.69
N TRP A 245 -6.28 -5.36 -11.51
CA TRP A 245 -7.62 -5.93 -11.70
C TRP A 245 -8.37 -6.19 -10.39
N ASP A 246 -7.70 -6.37 -9.25
CA ASP A 246 -8.37 -6.61 -7.97
C ASP A 246 -9.11 -5.35 -7.46
N SER A 247 -8.70 -4.16 -7.90
CA SER A 247 -9.45 -2.90 -7.69
C SER A 247 -10.82 -2.86 -8.38
N THR A 248 -11.07 -3.73 -9.36
CA THR A 248 -12.36 -3.83 -10.06
C THR A 248 -13.29 -4.88 -9.44
N THR A 249 -12.77 -5.78 -8.60
CA THR A 249 -13.52 -6.95 -8.08
C THR A 249 -14.01 -6.78 -6.65
N THR A 250 -13.88 -5.59 -6.05
CA THR A 250 -14.37 -5.35 -4.69
C THR A 250 -15.90 -5.47 -4.65
N THR A 251 -16.38 -6.67 -4.32
CA THR A 251 -17.76 -6.93 -3.93
C THR A 251 -18.04 -6.15 -2.66
N VAL A 252 -19.00 -5.22 -2.76
CA VAL A 252 -19.57 -4.46 -1.64
C VAL A 252 -20.26 -5.41 -0.65
#